data_AF-A0A7K0X6X9-F1
#
_entry.id   AF-A0A7K0X6X9-F1
#
_cell.length_a   1.000
_cell.length_b   1.000
_cell.length_c   1.000
_cell.angle_alpha   90.00
_cell.angle_beta   90.00
_cell.angle_gamma   90.00
#
_symmetry.space_group_name_H-M   'P 1'
#
loop_
_entity.id
_entity.type
_entity.pdbx_description
1 polymer ?
#
loop_
_entity_poly.entity_id
_entity_poly.type
_entity_poly.pdbx_seq_one_letter_code
_entity_poly.pdbx_strand_id
1 'polypeptide(L)'
;MTAAAGEQSGARTRKPTARQLGSIVCAILFFVTFTLGVTSIWTRMTVFDSARFAERAERVLDSQAVRSKLADEITDAIINTGPSNLASFRTIIRSTLDPILQTPAFRSIFRRALDTSHDYLFTQSGNTQVINLSESLNVLSGSLQATNPDLATSIPTGTNELLVKIGDQTRGLGLWRIAERLTLAGAGLLLAAGLFAFGTIALGTNRHRSTFALGISAAFSGIVMFVLATIAPIIAGSYANDPDTQRAFVSATEFFVSDYRLYSIWIVGIGVVLCAFGTATAPNGEVVTVRSVIDRLRSAIDRHKPTSQRGQIVHAILLMVIGFIIVIERETVIPLLVIVVGAVLAYVGASQLLSIVGRRSTVTTRSAVLSDVKEVQLNNPTMRVALMVAALLITIGAGAWFTTSDARSQTAANEQRKCNGFSELCDKPLNEVAFLGAHNAMSTAADPGWLFYEQTKSIPAQLDFGVRALLVKTHYGIPTTVNITGANAVITDSIAELAVNPIDQDDQYSNEQQAKAKELQANIKVDPNLRDVYLCHVYCEYGATKFTTALGYTRQFLNDNPDNVIIWFIGDYVSKADTEKALREAKVFDRVWDYDPTAPMPTLGEMIDAKKNIVMISEFSG
;
A
#
# COMPACT_ATOMS: atom_id res chain seq x y z
N MET A 1 69.44 23.14 -42.15
CA MET A 1 68.67 24.36 -41.83
C MET A 1 67.32 24.27 -42.50
N THR A 2 66.26 23.97 -41.74
CA THR A 2 64.87 24.41 -41.95
C THR A 2 64.05 23.82 -40.81
N ALA A 3 63.73 24.66 -39.83
CA ALA A 3 62.89 24.35 -38.70
C ALA A 3 61.42 24.28 -39.16
N ALA A 4 60.74 23.16 -38.87
CA ALA A 4 59.29 23.05 -38.99
C ALA A 4 58.66 23.59 -37.70
N ALA A 5 57.91 24.69 -37.84
CA ALA A 5 57.13 25.29 -36.78
C ALA A 5 55.95 24.38 -36.41
N GLY A 6 55.98 23.81 -35.20
CA GLY A 6 54.83 23.16 -34.60
C GLY A 6 53.93 24.20 -33.92
N GLU A 7 52.81 24.52 -34.54
CA GLU A 7 51.73 25.30 -33.93
C GLU A 7 51.02 24.43 -32.86
N GLN A 8 51.50 24.49 -31.62
CA GLN A 8 50.73 24.02 -30.48
C GLN A 8 49.61 25.02 -30.19
N SER A 9 48.40 24.69 -30.66
CA SER A 9 47.16 25.33 -30.22
C SER A 9 46.92 25.01 -28.74
N GLY A 10 47.55 25.81 -27.87
CA GLY A 10 47.25 25.82 -26.45
C GLY A 10 45.83 26.32 -26.23
N ALA A 11 44.92 25.42 -25.87
CA ALA A 11 43.59 25.77 -25.38
C ALA A 11 43.72 26.56 -24.07
N ARG A 12 43.91 27.88 -24.18
CA ARG A 12 43.79 28.82 -23.06
C ARG A 12 42.37 28.71 -22.51
N THR A 13 42.22 28.06 -21.37
CA THR A 13 41.02 28.14 -20.53
C THR A 13 40.81 29.61 -20.14
N ARG A 14 40.02 30.34 -20.92
CA ARG A 14 39.64 31.72 -20.60
C ARG A 14 38.97 31.70 -19.23
N LYS A 15 39.56 32.44 -18.27
CA LYS A 15 38.97 32.64 -16.94
C LYS A 15 37.52 33.12 -17.12
N PRO A 16 36.55 32.56 -16.37
CA PRO A 16 35.15 32.96 -16.50
C PRO A 16 35.02 34.46 -16.23
N THR A 17 34.23 35.14 -17.04
CA THR A 17 33.95 36.57 -16.80
C THR A 17 33.14 36.73 -15.52
N ALA A 18 33.25 37.88 -14.84
CA ALA A 18 32.50 38.14 -13.60
C ALA A 18 30.98 37.91 -13.77
N ARG A 19 30.43 38.21 -14.95
CA ARG A 19 29.03 37.91 -15.32
C ARG A 19 28.72 36.41 -15.40
N GLN A 20 29.64 35.60 -15.93
CA GLN A 20 29.47 34.14 -15.96
C GLN A 20 29.53 33.54 -14.55
N LEU A 21 30.42 34.04 -13.71
CA LEU A 21 30.49 33.63 -12.30
C LEU A 21 29.18 34.00 -11.58
N GLY A 22 28.67 35.22 -11.78
CA GLY A 22 27.39 35.66 -11.23
C GLY A 22 26.20 34.79 -11.65
N SER A 23 26.13 34.40 -12.93
CA SER A 23 25.09 33.48 -13.44
C SER A 23 25.15 32.10 -12.77
N ILE A 24 26.34 31.54 -12.55
CA ILE A 24 26.50 30.26 -11.84
C ILE A 24 26.08 30.39 -10.37
N VAL A 25 26.48 31.47 -9.70
CA VAL A 25 26.09 31.72 -8.30
C VAL A 25 24.57 31.84 -8.19
N CYS A 26 23.91 32.55 -9.11
CA CYS A 26 22.44 32.61 -9.16
C CYS A 26 21.81 31.23 -9.36
N ALA A 27 22.38 30.36 -10.21
CA ALA A 27 21.85 29.01 -10.42
C ALA A 27 21.95 28.13 -9.16
N ILE A 28 23.03 28.29 -8.38
CA ILE A 28 23.22 27.60 -7.09
C ILE A 28 22.25 28.14 -6.04
N LEU A 29 22.11 29.46 -5.95
CA LEU A 29 21.17 30.09 -5.03
C LEU A 29 19.72 29.74 -5.38
N PHE A 30 19.38 29.62 -6.67
CA PHE A 30 18.11 29.08 -7.12
C PHE A 30 17.89 27.66 -6.60
N PHE A 31 18.85 26.75 -6.77
CA PHE A 31 18.75 25.38 -6.25
C PHE A 31 18.46 25.37 -4.73
N VAL A 32 19.23 26.13 -3.93
CA VAL A 32 19.05 26.16 -2.47
C VAL A 32 17.69 26.74 -2.09
N THR A 33 17.35 27.92 -2.62
CA THR A 33 16.11 28.62 -2.26
C THR A 33 14.86 27.92 -2.78
N PHE A 34 14.92 27.32 -3.97
CA PHE A 34 13.81 26.55 -4.54
C PHE A 34 13.56 25.28 -3.72
N THR A 35 14.61 24.50 -3.40
CA THR A 35 14.48 23.28 -2.58
C THR A 35 13.90 23.61 -1.21
N LEU A 36 14.46 24.60 -0.52
CA LEU A 36 13.97 25.01 0.80
C LEU A 36 12.56 25.60 0.72
N GLY A 37 12.25 26.38 -0.33
CA GLY A 37 10.94 27.00 -0.51
C GLY A 37 9.82 25.98 -0.77
N VAL A 38 10.04 25.03 -1.68
CA VAL A 38 9.08 23.95 -1.97
C VAL A 38 8.89 23.07 -0.72
N THR A 39 9.99 22.69 -0.06
CA THR A 39 9.92 21.90 1.19
C THR A 39 9.16 22.66 2.27
N SER A 40 9.44 23.95 2.48
CA SER A 40 8.76 24.76 3.49
C SER A 40 7.26 24.90 3.21
N ILE A 41 6.88 25.08 1.95
CA ILE A 41 5.47 25.16 1.55
C ILE A 41 4.77 23.81 1.71
N TRP A 42 5.42 22.72 1.33
CA TRP A 42 4.90 21.38 1.57
C TRP A 42 4.71 21.12 3.07
N THR A 43 5.72 21.39 3.90
CA THR A 43 5.65 21.25 5.35
C THR A 43 4.53 22.10 5.93
N ARG A 44 4.35 23.35 5.45
CA ARG A 44 3.22 24.18 5.84
C ARG A 44 1.88 23.53 5.51
N MET A 45 1.70 23.07 4.28
CA MET A 45 0.42 22.53 3.81
C MET A 45 0.12 21.12 4.33
N THR A 46 1.13 20.37 4.74
CA THR A 46 1.00 18.95 5.08
C THR A 46 1.20 18.68 6.57
N VAL A 47 2.15 19.37 7.20
CA VAL A 47 2.52 19.17 8.61
C VAL A 47 1.88 20.21 9.52
N PHE A 48 1.73 21.47 9.09
CA PHE A 48 1.18 22.54 9.95
C PHE A 48 -0.29 22.88 9.70
N ASP A 49 -0.89 22.36 8.64
CA ASP A 49 -2.33 22.45 8.40
C ASP A 49 -3.02 21.27 9.06
N SER A 50 -3.85 21.52 10.08
CA SER A 50 -4.42 20.46 10.93
C SER A 50 -5.35 19.53 10.14
N ALA A 51 -6.19 20.10 9.26
CA ALA A 51 -7.14 19.35 8.44
C ALA A 51 -6.42 18.40 7.46
N ARG A 52 -5.39 18.90 6.76
CA ARG A 52 -4.59 18.10 5.82
C ARG A 52 -3.69 17.10 6.54
N PHE A 53 -3.15 17.46 7.70
CA PHE A 53 -2.38 16.55 8.54
C PHE A 53 -3.24 15.37 8.98
N ALA A 54 -4.43 15.64 9.55
CA ALA A 54 -5.34 14.61 10.04
C ALA A 54 -5.84 13.70 8.91
N GLU A 55 -6.20 14.25 7.74
CA GLU A 55 -6.57 13.46 6.55
C GLU A 55 -5.45 12.51 6.11
N ARG A 56 -4.19 12.97 6.19
CA ARG A 56 -3.03 12.16 5.80
C ARG A 56 -2.68 11.11 6.83
N ALA A 57 -2.69 11.48 8.10
CA ALA A 57 -2.42 10.57 9.20
C ALA A 57 -3.53 9.51 9.30
N GLU A 58 -4.77 9.80 8.89
CA GLU A 58 -5.82 8.78 8.75
C GLU A 58 -5.45 7.70 7.71
N ARG A 59 -4.90 8.08 6.56
CA ARG A 59 -4.47 7.13 5.50
C ARG A 59 -3.35 6.19 5.95
N VAL A 60 -2.62 6.53 7.01
CA VAL A 60 -1.63 5.63 7.60
C VAL A 60 -2.29 4.33 8.13
N LEU A 61 -3.57 4.37 8.49
CA LEU A 61 -4.33 3.17 8.88
C LEU A 61 -4.55 2.17 7.73
N ASP A 62 -4.23 2.53 6.48
CA ASP A 62 -4.24 1.56 5.38
C ASP A 62 -3.07 0.56 5.50
N SER A 63 -2.02 0.91 6.27
CA SER A 63 -0.91 0.01 6.56
C SER A 63 -1.27 -1.04 7.62
N GLN A 64 -1.13 -2.32 7.28
CA GLN A 64 -1.28 -3.43 8.23
C GLN A 64 -0.28 -3.34 9.39
N ALA A 65 0.97 -2.91 9.13
CA ALA A 65 1.98 -2.77 10.17
C ALA A 65 1.56 -1.74 11.23
N VAL A 66 0.96 -0.63 10.79
CA VAL A 66 0.48 0.41 11.71
C VAL A 66 -0.77 -0.01 12.44
N ARG A 67 -1.75 -0.62 11.76
CA ARG A 67 -2.96 -1.13 12.42
C ARG A 67 -2.64 -2.20 13.46
N SER A 68 -1.72 -3.11 13.13
CA SER A 68 -1.25 -4.11 14.08
C SER A 68 -0.67 -3.43 15.32
N LYS A 69 0.34 -2.58 15.15
CA LYS A 69 0.99 -1.91 16.29
C LYS A 69 0.00 -1.04 17.09
N LEU A 70 -0.90 -0.33 16.43
CA LEU A 70 -1.92 0.49 17.09
C LEU A 70 -2.89 -0.38 17.91
N ALA A 71 -3.32 -1.52 17.39
CA ALA A 71 -4.19 -2.42 18.13
C ALA A 71 -3.45 -3.13 19.28
N ASP A 72 -2.13 -3.37 19.20
CA ASP A 72 -1.33 -3.80 20.36
C ASP A 72 -1.36 -2.73 21.46
N GLU A 73 -1.05 -1.48 21.10
CA GLU A 73 -1.02 -0.36 22.07
C GLU A 73 -2.40 -0.07 22.69
N ILE A 74 -3.48 -0.13 21.90
CA ILE A 74 -4.84 0.02 22.43
C ILE A 74 -5.19 -1.15 23.35
N THR A 75 -4.82 -2.38 22.99
CA THR A 75 -5.06 -3.56 23.84
C THR A 75 -4.33 -3.42 25.17
N ASP A 76 -3.05 -3.04 25.12
CA ASP A 76 -2.22 -2.89 26.31
C ASP A 76 -2.73 -1.73 27.18
N ALA A 77 -3.17 -0.61 26.57
CA ALA A 77 -3.80 0.49 27.29
C ALA A 77 -5.11 0.05 28.00
N ILE A 78 -5.96 -0.74 27.33
CA ILE A 78 -7.20 -1.28 27.92
C ILE A 78 -6.89 -2.23 29.07
N ILE A 79 -5.93 -3.14 28.92
CA ILE A 79 -5.54 -4.11 29.96
C ILE A 79 -4.93 -3.41 31.16
N ASN A 80 -4.02 -2.46 30.93
CA ASN A 80 -3.30 -1.77 32.01
C ASN A 80 -4.19 -0.80 32.79
N THR A 81 -5.24 -0.26 32.16
CA THR A 81 -6.16 0.70 32.80
C THR A 81 -7.42 0.03 33.36
N GLY A 82 -7.78 -1.16 32.86
CA GLY A 82 -8.98 -1.88 33.27
C GLY A 82 -8.77 -2.89 34.41
N PRO A 83 -9.85 -3.54 34.87
CA PRO A 83 -9.77 -4.54 35.93
C PRO A 83 -8.95 -5.78 35.54
N SER A 84 -8.35 -6.46 36.53
CA SER A 84 -7.35 -7.53 36.34
C SER A 84 -7.84 -8.75 35.55
N ASN A 85 -9.16 -8.94 35.46
CA ASN A 85 -9.80 -9.97 34.63
C ASN A 85 -9.73 -9.68 33.12
N LEU A 86 -9.40 -8.45 32.68
CA LEU A 86 -9.27 -8.14 31.25
C LEU A 86 -7.98 -8.71 30.63
N ALA A 87 -6.97 -9.01 31.45
CA ALA A 87 -5.73 -9.62 30.98
C ALA A 87 -5.94 -10.99 30.32
N SER A 88 -6.91 -11.79 30.80
CA SER A 88 -7.26 -13.08 30.20
C SER A 88 -7.96 -12.94 28.84
N PHE A 89 -8.47 -11.76 28.51
CA PHE A 89 -9.15 -11.47 27.24
C PHE A 89 -8.26 -10.76 26.22
N ARG A 90 -6.94 -10.64 26.47
CA ARG A 90 -5.98 -9.96 25.58
C ARG A 90 -6.12 -10.37 24.12
N THR A 91 -6.15 -11.67 23.85
CA THR A 91 -6.25 -12.24 22.49
C THR A 91 -7.57 -11.86 21.81
N ILE A 92 -8.68 -11.85 22.57
CA ILE A 92 -10.01 -11.48 22.05
C ILE A 92 -10.07 -9.99 21.75
N ILE A 93 -9.63 -9.13 22.67
CA ILE A 93 -9.59 -7.66 22.48
C ILE A 93 -8.72 -7.34 21.26
N ARG A 94 -7.54 -7.95 21.16
CA ARG A 94 -6.60 -7.72 20.07
C ARG A 94 -7.15 -8.10 18.70
N SER A 95 -7.79 -9.26 18.60
CA SER A 95 -8.40 -9.75 17.35
C SER A 95 -9.62 -8.93 16.93
N THR A 96 -10.33 -8.32 17.88
CA THR A 96 -11.52 -7.49 17.62
C THR A 96 -11.14 -6.08 17.16
N LEU A 97 -9.98 -5.57 17.58
CA LEU A 97 -9.54 -4.21 17.23
C LEU A 97 -9.16 -4.06 15.75
N ASP A 98 -8.52 -5.04 15.12
CA ASP A 98 -8.03 -4.88 13.74
C ASP A 98 -9.15 -4.56 12.71
N PRO A 99 -10.32 -5.24 12.74
CA PRO A 99 -11.48 -4.85 11.93
C PRO A 99 -12.07 -3.49 12.33
N ILE A 100 -12.10 -3.16 13.63
CA ILE A 100 -12.64 -1.88 14.12
C ILE A 100 -11.79 -0.71 13.60
N LEU A 101 -10.46 -0.84 13.60
CA LEU A 101 -9.54 0.18 13.10
C LEU A 101 -9.78 0.54 11.62
N GLN A 102 -10.34 -0.38 10.85
CA GLN A 102 -10.66 -0.15 9.44
C GLN A 102 -12.02 0.55 9.24
N THR A 103 -12.89 0.59 10.25
CA THR A 103 -14.23 1.14 10.10
C THR A 103 -14.22 2.66 9.84
N PRO A 104 -15.15 3.18 9.02
CA PRO A 104 -15.30 4.62 8.82
C PRO A 104 -15.56 5.38 10.13
N ALA A 105 -16.27 4.76 11.07
CA ALA A 105 -16.55 5.32 12.38
C ALA A 105 -15.25 5.57 13.17
N PHE A 106 -14.40 4.54 13.31
CA PHE A 106 -13.11 4.67 13.98
C PHE A 106 -12.21 5.70 13.27
N ARG A 107 -12.12 5.65 11.94
CA ARG A 107 -11.34 6.62 11.15
C ARG A 107 -11.77 8.07 11.42
N SER A 108 -13.08 8.32 11.53
CA SER A 108 -13.60 9.66 11.85
C SER A 108 -13.19 10.14 13.25
N ILE A 109 -13.13 9.23 14.22
CA ILE A 109 -12.74 9.55 15.59
C ILE A 109 -11.23 9.74 15.68
N PHE A 110 -10.46 8.86 15.05
CA PHE A 110 -9.01 8.97 14.93
C PHE A 110 -8.61 10.29 14.27
N ARG A 111 -9.30 10.69 13.19
CA ARG A 111 -9.09 11.99 12.54
C ARG A 111 -9.36 13.17 13.48
N ARG A 112 -10.46 13.14 14.24
CA ARG A 112 -10.76 14.18 15.24
C ARG A 112 -9.68 14.24 16.33
N ALA A 113 -9.25 13.08 16.84
CA ALA A 113 -8.17 13.00 17.83
C ALA A 113 -6.84 13.55 17.30
N LEU A 114 -6.51 13.27 16.03
CA LEU A 114 -5.33 13.82 15.35
C LEU A 114 -5.42 15.33 15.19
N ASP A 115 -6.58 15.87 14.82
CA ASP A 115 -6.81 17.32 14.68
C ASP A 115 -6.64 18.04 16.03
N THR A 116 -7.22 17.51 17.11
CA THR A 116 -7.03 18.05 18.47
C THR A 116 -5.57 17.95 18.94
N SER A 117 -4.91 16.82 18.69
CA SER A 117 -3.50 16.63 19.04
C SER A 117 -2.59 17.58 18.27
N HIS A 118 -2.91 17.82 17.00
CA HIS A 118 -2.20 18.74 16.12
C HIS A 118 -2.32 20.17 16.61
N ASP A 119 -3.53 20.64 16.91
CA ASP A 119 -3.77 21.98 17.46
C ASP A 119 -2.95 22.20 18.74
N TYR A 120 -2.96 21.22 19.66
CA TYR A 120 -2.18 21.28 20.89
C TYR A 120 -0.66 21.46 20.64
N LEU A 121 -0.10 20.78 19.63
CA LEU A 121 1.35 20.80 19.33
C LEU A 121 1.79 22.05 18.56
N PHE A 122 0.97 22.54 17.62
CA PHE A 122 1.37 23.54 16.64
C PHE A 122 0.77 24.93 16.85
N THR A 123 -0.21 25.12 17.76
CA THR A 123 -0.78 26.44 18.06
C THR A 123 -0.40 26.97 19.44
N GLN A 124 -0.24 28.30 19.52
CA GLN A 124 0.11 29.01 20.76
C GLN A 124 -1.02 28.93 21.80
N SER A 125 -2.29 28.92 21.34
CA SER A 125 -3.49 28.85 22.15
C SER A 125 -4.01 27.43 22.38
N GLY A 126 -3.31 26.40 21.89
CA GLY A 126 -3.75 25.01 21.95
C GLY A 126 -4.15 24.65 23.38
N ASN A 127 -5.45 24.53 23.60
CA ASN A 127 -6.03 24.16 24.89
C ASN A 127 -5.61 22.73 25.20
N THR A 128 -5.40 22.41 26.47
CA THR A 128 -5.25 21.02 26.95
C THR A 128 -6.60 20.32 26.86
N GLN A 129 -7.20 20.26 25.67
CA GLN A 129 -8.40 19.47 25.46
C GLN A 129 -7.99 18.02 25.39
N VAL A 130 -8.38 17.35 26.46
CA VAL A 130 -8.33 15.92 26.70
C VAL A 130 -8.98 15.21 25.50
N ILE A 131 -8.26 14.29 24.85
CA ILE A 131 -8.87 13.40 23.86
C ILE A 131 -9.91 12.57 24.60
N ASN A 132 -11.19 12.92 24.44
CA ASN A 132 -12.27 12.19 25.06
C ASN A 132 -12.51 10.90 24.26
N LEU A 133 -11.87 9.81 24.69
CA LEU A 133 -12.00 8.48 24.11
C LEU A 133 -13.34 7.80 24.43
N SER A 134 -14.26 8.46 25.16
CA SER A 134 -15.54 7.87 25.55
C SER A 134 -16.42 7.55 24.34
N GLU A 135 -16.35 8.32 23.24
CA GLU A 135 -17.04 7.95 21.98
C GLU A 135 -16.48 6.66 21.36
N SER A 136 -15.15 6.48 21.36
CA SER A 136 -14.50 5.24 20.87
C SER A 136 -14.84 4.03 21.73
N LEU A 137 -14.87 4.22 23.06
CA LEU A 137 -15.26 3.19 24.02
C LEU A 137 -16.73 2.82 23.89
N ASN A 138 -17.62 3.76 23.53
CA ASN A 138 -19.03 3.47 23.26
C ASN A 138 -19.22 2.68 21.95
N VAL A 139 -18.43 2.96 20.91
CA VAL A 139 -18.44 2.15 19.67
C VAL A 139 -17.90 0.73 19.95
N LEU A 140 -16.81 0.62 20.72
CA LEU A 140 -16.24 -0.66 21.14
C LEU A 140 -17.23 -1.43 22.05
N SER A 141 -17.87 -0.76 23.01
CA SER A 141 -18.89 -1.33 23.88
C SER A 141 -20.11 -1.77 23.08
N GLY A 142 -20.60 -0.99 22.12
CA GLY A 142 -21.71 -1.39 21.25
C GLY A 142 -21.40 -2.60 20.38
N SER A 143 -20.18 -2.68 19.85
CA SER A 143 -19.68 -3.85 19.09
C SER A 143 -19.50 -5.08 19.99
N LEU A 144 -19.01 -4.89 21.21
CA LEU A 144 -18.86 -5.95 22.21
C LEU A 144 -20.19 -6.37 22.82
N GLN A 145 -21.17 -5.48 22.94
CA GLN A 145 -22.50 -5.82 23.48
C GLN A 145 -23.26 -6.75 22.53
N ALA A 146 -22.96 -6.69 21.23
CA ALA A 146 -23.48 -7.61 20.23
C ALA A 146 -22.78 -8.99 20.25
N THR A 147 -21.54 -9.09 20.74
CA THR A 147 -20.70 -10.29 20.58
C THR A 147 -20.36 -10.99 21.91
N ASN A 148 -20.23 -10.23 23.00
CA ASN A 148 -19.94 -10.70 24.36
C ASN A 148 -20.45 -9.67 25.41
N PRO A 149 -21.69 -9.82 25.91
CA PRO A 149 -22.31 -8.85 26.82
C PRO A 149 -21.64 -8.79 28.20
N ASP A 150 -20.99 -9.85 28.65
CA ASP A 150 -20.24 -9.89 29.92
C ASP A 150 -18.94 -9.08 29.84
N LEU A 151 -18.28 -9.07 28.68
CA LEU A 151 -17.11 -8.23 28.43
C LEU A 151 -17.51 -6.76 28.23
N ALA A 152 -18.65 -6.49 27.58
CA ALA A 152 -19.18 -5.14 27.40
C ALA A 152 -19.55 -4.46 28.73
N THR A 153 -20.08 -5.23 29.69
CA THR A 153 -20.40 -4.74 31.05
C THR A 153 -19.17 -4.59 31.94
N SER A 154 -18.08 -5.29 31.64
CA SER A 154 -16.79 -5.18 32.33
C SER A 154 -15.94 -3.99 31.85
N ILE A 155 -16.27 -3.41 30.69
CA ILE A 155 -15.64 -2.17 30.21
C ILE A 155 -16.25 -0.99 30.99
N PRO A 156 -15.44 -0.17 31.68
CA PRO A 156 -15.95 0.95 32.45
C PRO A 156 -16.75 1.92 31.57
N THR A 157 -18.08 1.91 31.69
CA THR A 157 -18.93 2.94 31.09
C THR A 157 -18.84 4.20 31.94
N GLY A 158 -18.09 5.21 31.48
CA GLY A 158 -18.04 6.52 32.13
C GLY A 158 -16.72 6.89 32.82
N THR A 159 -15.58 6.32 32.42
CA THR A 159 -14.30 6.94 32.78
C THR A 159 -14.11 8.21 31.96
N ASN A 160 -14.42 9.36 32.57
CA ASN A 160 -14.03 10.70 32.09
C ASN A 160 -12.50 10.91 32.02
N GLU A 161 -11.70 9.86 32.24
CA GLU A 161 -10.27 9.95 32.51
C GLU A 161 -9.42 8.87 31.85
N LEU A 162 -9.77 8.36 30.66
CA LEU A 162 -8.72 7.81 29.78
C LEU A 162 -7.93 8.98 29.14
N LEU A 163 -7.39 9.82 30.02
CA LEU A 163 -6.56 10.97 29.72
C LEU A 163 -5.19 10.46 29.30
N VAL A 164 -4.98 10.22 28.02
CA VAL A 164 -3.61 10.17 27.50
C VAL A 164 -3.10 11.61 27.48
N LYS A 165 -2.40 12.02 28.54
CA LYS A 165 -1.63 13.26 28.51
C LYS A 165 -0.56 13.11 27.43
N ILE A 166 -0.73 13.84 26.34
CA ILE A 166 0.35 14.07 25.38
C ILE A 166 1.46 14.76 26.18
N GLY A 167 2.60 14.08 26.34
CA GLY A 167 3.64 14.48 27.29
C GLY A 167 4.13 15.92 27.07
N ASP A 168 4.24 16.69 28.16
CA ASP A 168 4.69 18.09 28.19
C ASP A 168 6.08 18.31 27.53
N GLN A 169 6.86 17.25 27.32
CA GLN A 169 8.18 17.31 26.70
C GLN A 169 8.16 17.80 25.25
N THR A 170 7.11 17.52 24.46
CA THR A 170 7.07 17.90 23.04
C THR A 170 6.76 19.38 22.83
N ARG A 171 5.96 19.99 23.72
CA ARG A 171 5.69 21.44 23.68
C ARG A 171 6.93 22.27 24.01
N GLY A 172 7.86 21.72 24.80
CA GLY A 172 9.16 22.32 25.12
C GLY A 172 10.07 22.56 23.89
N LEU A 173 9.84 21.85 22.78
CA LEU A 173 10.56 22.03 21.52
C LEU A 173 10.17 23.31 20.77
N GLY A 174 9.08 23.99 21.18
CA GLY A 174 8.65 25.25 20.56
C GLY A 174 8.24 25.11 19.09
N LEU A 175 7.68 23.96 18.71
CA LEU A 175 7.28 23.64 17.33
C LEU A 175 6.34 24.68 16.70
N TRP A 176 5.48 25.31 17.52
CA TRP A 176 4.61 26.41 17.07
C TRP A 176 5.40 27.62 16.52
N ARG A 177 6.56 27.97 17.11
CA ARG A 177 7.41 29.07 16.62
C ARG A 177 8.05 28.73 15.27
N ILE A 178 8.37 27.45 15.08
CA ILE A 178 8.94 26.93 13.83
C ILE A 178 7.87 26.98 12.74
N ALA A 179 6.63 26.56 13.07
CA ALA A 179 5.48 26.63 12.17
C ALA A 179 5.23 28.06 11.68
N GLU A 180 5.15 29.03 12.60
CA GLU A 180 4.90 30.43 12.26
C GLU A 180 6.00 31.01 11.35
N ARG A 181 7.28 30.76 11.65
CA ARG A 181 8.40 31.24 10.81
C ARG A 181 8.42 30.61 9.42
N LEU A 182 8.07 29.33 9.30
CA LEU A 182 8.03 28.61 8.02
C LEU A 182 6.92 29.14 7.10
N THR A 183 5.82 29.67 7.65
CA THR A 183 4.72 30.21 6.81
C THR A 183 5.12 31.43 5.99
N LEU A 184 5.87 32.37 6.58
CA LEU A 184 6.38 33.57 5.90
C LEU A 184 7.65 33.26 5.10
N ALA A 185 8.53 32.39 5.62
CA ALA A 185 9.78 32.04 4.97
C ALA A 185 9.58 31.27 3.65
N GLY A 186 8.62 30.35 3.57
CA GLY A 186 8.41 29.52 2.37
C GLY A 186 8.05 30.33 1.11
N ALA A 187 7.11 31.26 1.23
CA ALA A 187 6.73 32.14 0.11
C ALA A 187 7.89 33.09 -0.28
N GLY A 188 8.57 33.66 0.71
CA GLY A 188 9.75 34.51 0.48
C GLY A 188 10.89 33.77 -0.22
N LEU A 189 11.14 32.51 0.15
CA LEU A 189 12.14 31.64 -0.48
C LEU A 189 11.79 31.31 -1.93
N LEU A 190 10.53 31.05 -2.25
CA LEU A 190 10.12 30.84 -3.65
C LEU A 190 10.19 32.11 -4.49
N LEU A 191 9.86 33.28 -3.92
CA LEU A 191 10.05 34.56 -4.59
C LEU A 191 11.54 34.82 -4.86
N ALA A 192 12.40 34.55 -3.87
CA ALA A 192 13.85 34.62 -4.03
C ALA A 192 14.36 33.65 -5.10
N ALA A 193 13.83 32.42 -5.14
CA ALA A 193 14.13 31.45 -6.19
C ALA A 193 13.76 32.01 -7.57
N GLY A 194 12.58 32.61 -7.73
CA GLY A 194 12.18 33.28 -8.96
C GLY A 194 13.16 34.39 -9.40
N LEU A 195 13.61 35.22 -8.44
CA LEU A 195 14.61 36.27 -8.70
C LEU A 195 15.98 35.70 -9.10
N PHE A 196 16.43 34.62 -8.47
CA PHE A 196 17.68 33.94 -8.82
C PHE A 196 17.58 33.21 -10.16
N ALA A 197 16.41 32.64 -10.49
CA ALA A 197 16.16 32.08 -11.81
C ALA A 197 16.26 33.17 -12.89
N PHE A 198 15.63 34.32 -12.66
CA PHE A 198 15.76 35.48 -13.54
C PHE A 198 17.21 35.96 -13.65
N GLY A 199 17.91 36.11 -12.52
CA GLY A 199 19.32 36.51 -12.47
C GLY A 199 20.24 35.57 -13.25
N THR A 200 19.97 34.26 -13.20
CA THR A 200 20.72 33.24 -13.95
C THR A 200 20.64 33.48 -15.46
N ILE A 201 19.45 33.86 -15.96
CA ILE A 201 19.21 34.18 -17.38
C ILE A 201 19.73 35.57 -17.74
N ALA A 202 19.48 36.57 -16.90
CA ALA A 202 19.81 37.98 -17.16
C ALA A 202 21.33 38.27 -17.13
N LEU A 203 22.07 37.66 -16.21
CA LEU A 203 23.54 37.76 -16.14
C LEU A 203 24.25 36.83 -17.13
N GLY A 204 23.51 35.87 -17.68
CA GLY A 204 23.99 34.89 -18.65
C GLY A 204 24.44 35.54 -19.95
N THR A 205 25.71 35.37 -20.31
CA THR A 205 26.20 35.78 -21.64
C THR A 205 25.59 34.93 -22.76
N ASN A 206 25.22 33.68 -22.47
CA ASN A 206 24.57 32.76 -23.39
C ASN A 206 23.29 32.20 -22.76
N ARG A 207 22.12 32.64 -23.24
CA ARG A 207 20.80 32.24 -22.70
C ARG A 207 20.61 30.72 -22.65
N HIS A 208 21.06 30.01 -23.69
CA HIS A 208 21.01 28.53 -23.78
C HIS A 208 21.75 27.85 -22.63
N ARG A 209 22.95 28.35 -22.28
CA ARG A 209 23.76 27.81 -21.18
C ARG A 209 23.14 28.12 -19.82
N SER A 210 22.55 29.31 -19.68
CA SER A 210 21.81 29.69 -18.47
C SER A 210 20.54 28.86 -18.27
N THR A 211 19.76 28.59 -19.32
CA THR A 211 18.57 27.74 -19.23
C THR A 211 18.93 26.29 -18.91
N PHE A 212 20.02 25.78 -19.50
CA PHE A 212 20.55 24.46 -19.15
C PHE A 212 21.01 24.40 -17.68
N ALA A 213 21.70 25.43 -17.18
CA ALA A 213 22.10 25.50 -15.78
C ALA A 213 20.90 25.52 -14.82
N LEU A 214 19.83 26.26 -15.15
CA LEU A 214 18.59 26.24 -14.38
C LEU A 214 17.90 24.87 -14.40
N GLY A 215 17.90 24.19 -15.55
CA GLY A 215 17.38 22.83 -15.66
C GLY A 215 18.13 21.85 -14.77
N ILE A 216 19.46 21.93 -14.72
CA ILE A 216 20.28 21.12 -13.79
C ILE A 216 19.91 21.44 -12.34
N SER A 217 19.86 22.72 -11.97
CA SER A 217 19.51 23.12 -10.61
C SER A 217 18.13 22.61 -10.19
N ALA A 218 17.12 22.71 -11.06
CA ALA A 218 15.78 22.19 -10.79
C ALA A 218 15.76 20.65 -10.69
N ALA A 219 16.42 19.95 -11.60
CA ALA A 219 16.51 18.49 -11.54
C ALA A 219 17.22 18.01 -10.27
N PHE A 220 18.30 18.70 -9.87
CA PHE A 220 19.04 18.39 -8.65
C PHE A 220 18.20 18.69 -7.39
N SER A 221 17.39 19.76 -7.38
CA SER A 221 16.40 19.99 -6.33
C SER A 221 15.44 18.81 -6.19
N GLY A 222 14.86 18.35 -7.30
CA GLY A 222 13.96 17.19 -7.30
C GLY A 222 14.65 15.92 -6.78
N ILE A 223 15.89 15.65 -7.18
CA ILE A 223 16.66 14.50 -6.67
C ILE A 223 16.90 14.60 -5.16
N VAL A 224 17.35 15.76 -4.67
CA VAL A 224 17.58 15.96 -3.22
C VAL A 224 16.28 15.78 -2.43
N MET A 225 15.17 16.31 -2.93
CA MET A 225 13.86 16.11 -2.31
C MET A 225 13.44 14.62 -2.31
N PHE A 226 13.67 13.90 -3.40
CA PHE A 226 13.39 12.46 -3.48
C PHE A 226 14.21 11.65 -2.46
N VAL A 227 15.51 11.97 -2.34
CA VAL A 227 16.40 11.35 -1.36
C VAL A 227 15.92 11.65 0.07
N LEU A 228 15.54 12.89 0.37
CA LEU A 228 14.96 13.23 1.67
C LEU A 228 13.66 12.46 1.96
N ALA A 229 12.79 12.30 0.96
CA ALA A 229 11.55 11.53 1.08
C ALA A 229 11.82 10.03 1.35
N THR A 230 12.92 9.50 0.81
CA THR A 230 13.29 8.08 0.94
C THR A 230 14.01 7.80 2.26
N ILE A 231 14.82 8.76 2.74
CA ILE A 231 15.54 8.66 4.01
C ILE A 231 14.61 8.90 5.21
N ALA A 232 13.58 9.74 5.08
CA ALA A 232 12.69 10.08 6.20
C ALA A 232 12.06 8.85 6.89
N PRO A 233 11.51 7.84 6.17
CA PRO A 233 11.03 6.59 6.79
C PRO A 233 12.10 5.81 7.54
N ILE A 234 13.34 5.76 7.02
CA ILE A 234 14.47 5.06 7.65
C ILE A 234 14.84 5.73 8.97
N ILE A 235 14.93 7.06 8.97
CA ILE A 235 15.18 7.84 10.18
C ILE A 235 14.04 7.64 11.19
N ALA A 236 12.78 7.68 10.75
CA ALA A 236 11.64 7.43 11.62
C ALA A 236 11.73 6.04 12.27
N GLY A 237 12.03 5.01 11.50
CA GLY A 237 12.24 3.65 12.02
C GLY A 237 13.37 3.55 13.05
N SER A 238 14.42 4.36 12.94
CA SER A 238 15.55 4.34 13.90
C SER A 238 15.20 4.79 15.32
N TYR A 239 14.07 5.47 15.51
CA TYR A 239 13.57 5.85 16.84
C TYR A 239 12.81 4.73 17.55
N ALA A 240 12.53 3.61 16.88
CA ALA A 240 11.83 2.49 17.47
C ALA A 240 12.77 1.62 18.31
N ASN A 241 12.27 1.13 19.44
CA ASN A 241 13.01 0.24 20.34
C ASN A 241 12.82 -1.25 20.01
N ASP A 242 11.86 -1.59 19.15
CA ASP A 242 11.52 -2.96 18.76
C ASP A 242 11.20 -3.06 17.25
N PRO A 243 11.34 -4.26 16.64
CA PRO A 243 11.13 -4.45 15.20
C PRO A 243 9.71 -4.16 14.71
N ASP A 244 8.68 -4.31 15.54
CA ASP A 244 7.28 -4.10 15.14
C ASP A 244 6.95 -2.61 15.10
N THR A 245 7.38 -1.87 16.11
CA THR A 245 7.33 -0.40 16.13
C THR A 245 8.16 0.19 15.00
N GLN A 246 9.33 -0.39 14.68
CA GLN A 246 10.15 0.05 13.56
C GLN A 246 9.39 -0.07 12.24
N ARG A 247 8.76 -1.22 11.97
CA ARG A 247 7.96 -1.44 10.77
C ARG A 247 6.77 -0.48 10.68
N ALA A 248 6.09 -0.26 11.80
CA ALA A 248 4.98 0.70 11.87
C ALA A 248 5.45 2.13 11.55
N PHE A 249 6.57 2.59 12.12
CA PHE A 249 7.08 3.95 11.92
C PHE A 249 7.58 4.19 10.49
N VAL A 250 8.31 3.22 9.93
CA VAL A 250 8.74 3.25 8.53
C VAL A 250 7.52 3.35 7.61
N SER A 251 6.55 2.44 7.78
CA SER A 251 5.35 2.43 6.92
C SER A 251 4.51 3.69 7.08
N ALA A 252 4.29 4.16 8.31
CA ALA A 252 3.55 5.39 8.57
C ALA A 252 4.18 6.60 7.89
N THR A 253 5.50 6.74 8.01
CA THR A 253 6.23 7.85 7.42
C THR A 253 6.24 7.76 5.90
N GLU A 254 6.38 6.55 5.33
CA GLU A 254 6.33 6.34 3.89
C GLU A 254 5.00 6.78 3.29
N PHE A 255 3.87 6.38 3.89
CA PHE A 255 2.55 6.83 3.47
C PHE A 255 2.41 8.35 3.62
N PHE A 256 2.93 8.92 4.71
CA PHE A 256 2.83 10.35 5.00
C PHE A 256 3.59 11.22 3.99
N VAL A 257 4.80 10.82 3.56
CA VAL A 257 5.66 11.58 2.62
C VAL A 257 5.46 11.19 1.14
N SER A 258 4.48 10.33 0.85
CA SER A 258 4.24 9.76 -0.49
C SER A 258 4.03 10.82 -1.58
N ASP A 259 3.33 11.92 -1.30
CA ASP A 259 3.13 13.01 -2.24
C ASP A 259 4.38 13.88 -2.43
N TYR A 260 5.19 14.06 -1.38
CA TYR A 260 6.46 14.75 -1.46
C TYR A 260 7.41 14.02 -2.40
N ARG A 261 7.42 12.68 -2.30
CA ARG A 261 8.09 11.79 -3.25
C ARG A 261 7.55 11.98 -4.67
N LEU A 262 6.24 12.07 -4.85
CA LEU A 262 5.63 12.34 -6.16
C LEU A 262 6.03 13.71 -6.73
N TYR A 263 5.94 14.79 -5.95
CA TYR A 263 6.33 16.15 -6.37
C TYR A 263 7.81 16.23 -6.76
N SER A 264 8.67 15.48 -6.05
CA SER A 264 10.09 15.44 -6.36
C SER A 264 10.36 14.87 -7.76
N ILE A 265 9.64 13.83 -8.17
CA ILE A 265 9.72 13.22 -9.52
C ILE A 265 9.27 14.24 -10.58
N TRP A 266 8.19 14.97 -10.30
CA TRP A 266 7.69 16.04 -11.18
C TRP A 266 8.73 17.14 -11.39
N ILE A 267 9.39 17.58 -10.32
CA ILE A 267 10.44 18.60 -10.37
C ILE A 267 11.65 18.11 -11.20
N VAL A 268 12.03 16.84 -11.06
CA VAL A 268 13.07 16.22 -11.92
C VAL A 268 12.66 16.31 -13.39
N GLY A 269 11.43 15.92 -13.72
CA GLY A 269 10.91 15.99 -15.08
C GLY A 269 10.95 17.41 -15.68
N ILE A 270 10.54 18.42 -14.90
CA ILE A 270 10.58 19.83 -15.32
C ILE A 270 12.04 20.28 -15.56
N GLY A 271 12.96 19.93 -14.66
CA GLY A 271 14.38 20.24 -14.83
C GLY A 271 14.99 19.62 -16.08
N VAL A 272 14.61 18.37 -16.38
CA VAL A 272 15.00 17.65 -17.60
C VAL A 272 14.51 18.36 -18.87
N VAL A 273 13.25 18.83 -18.89
CA VAL A 273 12.71 19.58 -20.03
C VAL A 273 13.45 20.89 -20.23
N LEU A 274 13.78 21.62 -19.16
CA LEU A 274 14.58 22.84 -19.22
C LEU A 274 16.00 22.58 -19.76
N CYS A 275 16.64 21.48 -19.35
CA CYS A 275 17.91 21.03 -19.92
C CYS A 275 17.80 20.74 -21.43
N ALA A 276 16.77 20.00 -21.83
CA ALA A 276 16.52 19.68 -23.24
C ALA A 276 16.28 20.95 -24.06
N PHE A 277 15.54 21.92 -23.53
CA PHE A 277 15.32 23.20 -24.19
C PHE A 277 16.62 24.02 -24.32
N GLY A 278 17.41 24.11 -23.25
CA GLY A 278 18.71 24.80 -23.27
C GLY A 278 19.68 24.21 -24.29
N THR A 279 19.64 22.90 -24.52
CA THR A 279 20.48 22.23 -25.52
C THR A 279 19.95 22.34 -26.94
N ALA A 280 18.65 22.14 -27.16
CA ALA A 280 18.04 22.21 -28.49
C ALA A 280 18.08 23.62 -29.11
N THR A 281 18.14 24.65 -28.27
CA THR A 281 18.19 26.04 -28.74
C THR A 281 19.61 26.54 -29.04
N ALA A 282 20.65 25.74 -28.79
CA ALA A 282 22.04 26.10 -29.05
C ALA A 282 22.34 26.24 -30.57
N PRO A 283 23.09 27.25 -31.02
CA PRO A 283 23.27 27.56 -32.45
C PRO A 283 23.86 26.44 -33.32
N ASN A 284 24.67 25.54 -32.73
CA ASN A 284 25.35 24.42 -33.40
C ASN A 284 25.11 23.09 -32.66
N GLY A 285 23.94 22.91 -32.03
CA GLY A 285 23.67 21.72 -31.23
C GLY A 285 23.66 20.45 -32.08
N GLU A 286 24.67 19.59 -31.94
CA GLU A 286 24.58 18.20 -32.39
C GLU A 286 23.39 17.49 -31.72
N VAL A 287 22.74 16.60 -32.46
CA VAL A 287 21.64 15.78 -31.92
C VAL A 287 22.18 14.99 -30.74
N VAL A 288 21.60 15.22 -29.56
CA VAL A 288 21.99 14.51 -28.35
C VAL A 288 21.49 13.07 -28.48
N THR A 289 22.42 12.13 -28.45
CA THR A 289 22.15 10.69 -28.42
C THR A 289 22.57 10.10 -27.07
N VAL A 290 22.02 8.95 -26.69
CA VAL A 290 22.43 8.24 -25.47
C VAL A 290 23.95 8.01 -25.46
N ARG A 291 24.52 7.62 -26.61
CA ARG A 291 25.97 7.42 -26.78
C ARG A 291 26.77 8.69 -26.50
N SER A 292 26.31 9.84 -27.02
CA SER A 292 26.98 11.13 -26.78
C SER A 292 26.99 11.53 -25.30
N VAL A 293 25.96 11.15 -24.52
CA VAL A 293 25.91 11.40 -23.07
C VAL A 293 26.91 10.49 -22.35
N ILE A 294 26.98 9.21 -22.72
CA ILE A 294 27.95 8.24 -22.17
C ILE A 294 29.39 8.70 -22.43
N ASP A 295 29.69 9.15 -23.65
CA ASP A 295 31.04 9.61 -24.02
C ASP A 295 31.45 10.89 -23.28
N ARG A 296 30.49 11.81 -23.03
CA ARG A 296 30.71 12.99 -22.18
C ARG A 296 30.97 12.62 -20.72
N LEU A 297 30.23 11.65 -20.19
CA LEU A 297 30.44 11.12 -18.84
C LEU A 297 31.81 10.46 -18.70
N ARG A 298 32.18 9.57 -19.62
CA ARG A 298 33.51 8.92 -19.65
C ARG A 298 34.63 9.96 -19.70
N SER A 299 34.57 10.89 -20.65
CA SER A 299 35.58 11.94 -20.77
C SER A 299 35.65 12.88 -19.57
N ALA A 300 34.56 13.10 -18.83
CA ALA A 300 34.58 13.87 -17.59
C ALA A 300 35.25 13.10 -16.44
N ILE A 301 34.96 11.80 -16.32
CA ILE A 301 35.57 10.89 -15.34
C ILE A 301 37.08 10.78 -15.61
N ASP A 302 37.47 10.54 -16.86
CA ASP A 302 38.87 10.38 -17.24
C ASP A 302 39.71 11.64 -17.00
N ARG A 303 39.10 12.83 -17.12
CA ARG A 303 39.76 14.12 -16.83
C ARG A 303 40.08 14.33 -15.35
N HIS A 304 39.35 13.71 -14.44
CA HIS A 304 39.52 13.88 -12.99
C HIS A 304 40.21 12.68 -12.33
N LYS A 305 40.78 11.75 -13.11
CA LYS A 305 41.54 10.63 -12.57
C LYS A 305 42.78 11.14 -11.83
N PRO A 306 42.94 10.81 -10.53
CA PRO A 306 44.11 11.24 -9.77
C PRO A 306 45.38 10.62 -10.36
N THR A 307 46.37 11.46 -10.64
CA THR A 307 47.66 11.04 -11.20
C THR A 307 48.68 10.65 -10.13
N SER A 308 48.45 11.02 -8.86
CA SER A 308 49.34 10.67 -7.75
C SER A 308 48.96 9.33 -7.10
N GLN A 309 49.95 8.58 -6.62
CA GLN A 309 49.75 7.26 -5.99
C GLN A 309 48.81 7.33 -4.77
N ARG A 310 48.95 8.36 -3.92
CA ARG A 310 48.02 8.60 -2.79
C ARG A 310 46.60 8.90 -3.26
N GLY A 311 46.46 9.69 -4.33
CA GLY A 311 45.15 9.99 -4.91
C GLY A 311 44.48 8.76 -5.52
N GLN A 312 45.25 7.86 -6.13
CA GLN A 312 44.74 6.59 -6.66
C GLN A 312 44.24 5.67 -5.53
N ILE A 313 44.97 5.57 -4.42
CA ILE A 313 44.54 4.78 -3.25
C ILE A 313 43.24 5.35 -2.67
N VAL A 314 43.16 6.67 -2.47
CA VAL A 314 41.94 7.33 -1.98
C VAL A 314 40.77 7.11 -2.94
N HIS A 315 41.00 7.20 -4.24
CA HIS A 315 39.97 6.95 -5.25
C HIS A 315 39.48 5.49 -5.22
N ALA A 316 40.38 4.52 -5.09
CA ALA A 316 40.03 3.11 -4.96
C ALA A 316 39.21 2.84 -3.68
N ILE A 317 39.60 3.42 -2.55
CA ILE A 317 38.85 3.34 -1.29
C ILE A 317 37.46 3.97 -1.45
N LEU A 318 37.35 5.15 -2.08
CA LEU A 318 36.06 5.78 -2.35
C LEU A 318 35.17 4.90 -3.22
N LEU A 319 35.70 4.27 -4.27
CA LEU A 319 34.94 3.33 -5.09
C LEU A 319 34.46 2.12 -4.30
N MET A 320 35.30 1.56 -3.41
CA MET A 320 34.88 0.48 -2.52
C MET A 320 33.76 0.91 -1.56
N VAL A 321 33.89 2.08 -0.94
CA VAL A 321 32.87 2.63 -0.02
C VAL A 321 31.56 2.88 -0.76
N ILE A 322 31.61 3.46 -1.96
CA ILE A 322 30.43 3.66 -2.80
C ILE A 322 29.79 2.31 -3.16
N GLY A 323 30.60 1.33 -3.57
CA GLY A 323 30.11 -0.03 -3.87
C GLY A 323 29.44 -0.69 -2.66
N PHE A 324 30.01 -0.54 -1.47
CA PHE A 324 29.46 -1.07 -0.23
C PHE A 324 28.13 -0.40 0.14
N ILE A 325 28.04 0.92 0.04
CA ILE A 325 26.79 1.67 0.27
C ILE A 325 25.71 1.22 -0.72
N ILE A 326 26.06 1.00 -1.99
CA ILE A 326 25.11 0.52 -3.00
C ILE A 326 24.50 -0.84 -2.63
N VAL A 327 25.30 -1.74 -2.04
CA VAL A 327 24.83 -3.07 -1.63
C VAL A 327 23.93 -3.01 -0.39
N ILE A 328 24.29 -2.18 0.60
CA ILE A 328 23.50 -2.04 1.84
C ILE A 328 22.19 -1.30 1.57
N GLU A 329 22.27 -0.16 0.90
CA GLU A 329 21.14 0.75 0.68
C GLU A 329 20.40 0.45 -0.62
N ARG A 330 20.25 -0.83 -0.98
CA ARG A 330 19.66 -1.24 -2.27
C ARG A 330 18.25 -0.67 -2.48
N GLU A 331 17.46 -0.60 -1.42
CA GLU A 331 16.07 -0.10 -1.45
C GLU A 331 16.03 1.41 -1.74
N THR A 332 17.08 2.15 -1.41
CA THR A 332 17.22 3.59 -1.71
C THR A 332 17.88 3.81 -3.08
N VAL A 333 18.88 3.00 -3.40
CA VAL A 333 19.73 3.15 -4.58
C VAL A 333 19.01 2.74 -5.86
N ILE A 334 18.23 1.65 -5.84
CA ILE A 334 17.51 1.19 -7.03
C ILE A 334 16.50 2.25 -7.53
N PRO A 335 15.60 2.82 -6.71
CA PRO A 335 14.69 3.87 -7.16
C PRO A 335 15.43 5.12 -7.66
N LEU A 336 16.52 5.51 -6.99
CA LEU A 336 17.33 6.65 -7.42
C LEU A 336 17.96 6.40 -8.80
N LEU A 337 18.52 5.21 -9.04
CA LEU A 337 19.07 4.82 -10.33
C LEU A 337 17.99 4.83 -11.41
N VAL A 338 16.80 4.31 -11.12
CA VAL A 338 15.66 4.34 -12.04
C VAL A 338 15.29 5.78 -12.41
N ILE A 339 15.23 6.69 -11.44
CA ILE A 339 14.93 8.11 -11.70
C ILE A 339 16.04 8.76 -12.54
N VAL A 340 17.31 8.53 -12.21
CA VAL A 340 18.43 9.12 -12.95
C VAL A 340 18.49 8.60 -14.39
N VAL A 341 18.35 7.29 -14.59
CA VAL A 341 18.32 6.67 -15.92
C VAL A 341 17.11 7.16 -16.71
N GLY A 342 15.92 7.19 -16.09
CA GLY A 342 14.70 7.73 -16.68
C GLY A 342 14.85 9.20 -17.07
N ALA A 343 15.45 10.02 -16.22
CA ALA A 343 15.72 11.44 -16.49
C ALA A 343 16.69 11.64 -17.67
N VAL A 344 17.73 10.79 -17.78
CA VAL A 344 18.66 10.83 -18.92
C VAL A 344 17.95 10.44 -20.21
N LEU A 345 17.14 9.39 -20.20
CA LEU A 345 16.37 8.96 -21.38
C LEU A 345 15.35 10.03 -21.79
N ALA A 346 14.63 10.62 -20.83
CA ALA A 346 13.69 11.71 -21.07
C ALA A 346 14.39 12.96 -21.63
N TYR A 347 15.57 13.30 -21.10
CA TYR A 347 16.40 14.40 -21.63
C TYR A 347 16.82 14.16 -23.08
N VAL A 348 17.28 12.94 -23.40
CA VAL A 348 17.66 12.56 -24.76
C VAL A 348 16.45 12.62 -25.70
N GLY A 349 15.31 12.03 -25.32
CA GLY A 349 14.09 12.07 -26.12
C GLY A 349 13.57 13.49 -26.36
N ALA A 350 13.49 14.30 -25.30
CA ALA A 350 13.03 15.68 -25.39
C ALA A 350 13.96 16.55 -26.24
N SER A 351 15.28 16.38 -26.10
CA SER A 351 16.26 17.14 -26.90
C SER A 351 16.21 16.75 -28.38
N GLN A 352 16.00 15.47 -28.70
CA GLN A 352 15.76 15.02 -30.08
C GLN A 352 14.50 15.64 -30.67
N LEU A 353 13.38 15.57 -29.96
CA LEU A 353 12.10 16.11 -30.41
C LEU A 353 12.16 17.62 -30.65
N LEU A 354 12.78 18.37 -29.74
CA LEU A 354 12.97 19.82 -29.89
C LEU A 354 13.97 20.17 -31.03
N SER A 355 14.96 19.31 -31.29
CA SER A 355 15.94 19.53 -32.38
C SER A 355 15.34 19.34 -33.77
N ILE A 356 14.35 18.44 -33.92
CA ILE A 356 13.62 18.23 -35.19
C ILE A 356 12.93 19.53 -35.61
N VAL A 357 12.35 20.27 -34.66
CA VAL A 357 11.65 21.53 -34.93
C VAL A 357 12.61 22.72 -35.06
N GLY A 358 13.80 22.65 -34.46
CA GLY A 358 14.78 23.73 -34.44
C GLY A 358 15.70 23.84 -35.66
N ARG A 359 15.72 22.85 -36.57
CA ARG A 359 16.64 22.82 -37.71
C ARG A 359 16.35 23.94 -38.71
N ARG A 360 17.32 24.84 -38.87
CA ARG A 360 17.47 25.68 -40.06
C ARG A 360 17.78 24.76 -41.24
N SER A 361 16.86 24.62 -42.18
CA SER A 361 17.15 24.12 -43.51
C SER A 361 18.04 25.14 -44.23
N THR A 362 19.35 25.12 -44.01
CA THR A 362 20.28 25.70 -44.99
C THR A 362 20.41 24.69 -46.11
N VAL A 363 19.43 24.67 -47.01
CA VAL A 363 19.57 23.98 -48.29
C VAL A 363 20.43 24.87 -49.17
N THR A 364 21.74 24.63 -49.11
CA THR A 364 22.71 25.18 -50.04
C THR A 364 22.67 24.36 -51.32
N THR A 365 21.64 24.51 -52.15
CA THR A 365 21.71 24.07 -53.55
C THR A 365 21.01 25.06 -54.46
N ARG A 366 21.84 25.73 -55.24
CA ARG A 366 21.52 26.60 -56.36
C ARG A 366 20.93 25.75 -57.49
N SER A 367 19.61 25.59 -57.54
CA SER A 367 18.86 25.38 -58.79
C SER A 367 17.36 25.58 -58.57
N ALA A 368 16.78 26.44 -59.40
CA ALA A 368 15.35 26.75 -59.45
C ALA A 368 14.49 25.53 -59.82
N VAL A 369 13.26 25.49 -59.31
CA VAL A 369 11.98 25.39 -60.07
C VAL A 369 10.81 25.41 -59.06
N LEU A 370 9.76 26.13 -59.44
CA LEU A 370 8.52 26.40 -58.71
C LEU A 370 7.90 25.19 -57.98
N SER A 371 7.55 25.37 -56.70
CA SER A 371 6.18 25.15 -56.23
C SER A 371 5.97 25.81 -54.87
N ASP A 372 4.86 26.57 -54.80
CA ASP A 372 4.37 27.37 -53.70
C ASP A 372 3.83 26.48 -52.56
N VAL A 373 4.74 25.83 -51.83
CA VAL A 373 4.43 25.37 -50.49
C VAL A 373 4.76 26.53 -49.57
N LYS A 374 3.73 27.11 -48.95
CA LYS A 374 3.83 28.01 -47.81
C LYS A 374 4.62 27.27 -46.72
N GLU A 375 5.95 27.34 -46.78
CA GLU A 375 6.83 26.92 -45.70
C GLU A 375 6.45 27.79 -44.50
N VAL A 376 5.67 27.23 -43.58
CA VAL A 376 5.49 27.80 -42.26
C VAL A 376 6.89 27.92 -41.68
N GLN A 377 7.47 29.12 -41.71
CA GLN A 377 8.76 29.39 -41.12
C GLN A 377 8.64 29.11 -39.61
N LEU A 378 9.00 27.89 -39.22
CA LEU A 378 9.06 27.35 -37.85
C LEU A 378 10.15 28.05 -36.99
N ASN A 379 10.60 29.23 -37.39
CA ASN A 379 11.73 29.96 -36.82
C ASN A 379 11.30 31.14 -35.94
N ASN A 380 10.01 31.29 -35.64
CA ASN A 380 9.52 32.34 -34.75
C ASN A 380 9.82 31.96 -33.29
N PRO A 381 10.48 32.82 -32.48
CA PRO A 381 10.68 32.57 -31.04
C PRO A 381 9.39 32.20 -30.30
N THR A 382 8.24 32.70 -30.73
CA THR A 382 6.91 32.35 -30.20
C THR A 382 6.58 30.86 -30.35
N MET A 383 6.96 30.23 -31.46
CA MET A 383 6.66 28.84 -31.74
C MET A 383 7.59 27.87 -30.98
N ARG A 384 8.84 28.28 -30.71
CA ARG A 384 9.74 27.56 -29.78
C ARG A 384 9.23 27.58 -28.33
N VAL A 385 8.67 28.72 -27.91
CA VAL A 385 7.99 28.84 -26.60
C VAL A 385 6.73 27.99 -26.59
N ALA A 386 5.91 28.01 -27.64
CA ALA A 386 4.70 27.18 -27.73
C ALA A 386 5.01 25.67 -27.64
N LEU A 387 6.09 25.22 -28.27
CA LEU A 387 6.53 23.82 -28.19
C LEU A 387 7.11 23.44 -26.83
N MET A 388 7.80 24.37 -26.15
CA MET A 388 8.23 24.15 -24.78
C MET A 388 7.03 24.02 -23.84
N VAL A 389 6.03 24.89 -24.01
CA VAL A 389 4.75 24.80 -23.28
C VAL A 389 4.04 23.48 -23.60
N ALA A 390 3.97 23.08 -24.87
CA ALA A 390 3.35 21.81 -25.26
C ALA A 390 4.10 20.60 -24.68
N ALA A 391 5.44 20.60 -24.71
CA ALA A 391 6.24 19.55 -24.09
C ALA A 391 6.00 19.50 -22.58
N LEU A 392 6.00 20.64 -21.89
CA LEU A 392 5.70 20.75 -20.46
C LEU A 392 4.29 20.23 -20.14
N LEU A 393 3.30 20.61 -20.95
CA LEU A 393 1.91 20.14 -20.82
C LEU A 393 1.78 18.65 -21.11
N ILE A 394 2.56 18.07 -22.02
CA ILE A 394 2.60 16.63 -22.28
C ILE A 394 3.26 15.92 -21.10
N THR A 395 4.35 16.43 -20.51
CA THR A 395 4.92 15.83 -19.30
C THR A 395 3.93 15.86 -18.15
N ILE A 396 3.30 17.02 -17.91
CA ILE A 396 2.26 17.23 -16.89
C ILE A 396 1.03 16.34 -17.15
N GLY A 397 0.58 16.24 -18.40
CA GLY A 397 -0.58 15.45 -18.81
C GLY A 397 -0.33 13.95 -18.76
N ALA A 398 0.84 13.48 -19.22
CA ALA A 398 1.22 12.08 -19.17
C ALA A 398 1.40 11.60 -17.73
N GLY A 399 2.09 12.35 -16.88
CA GLY A 399 2.20 11.95 -15.47
C GLY A 399 0.86 12.04 -14.73
N ALA A 400 -0.01 13.00 -15.03
CA ALA A 400 -1.38 13.03 -14.50
C ALA A 400 -2.19 11.79 -14.96
N TRP A 401 -2.02 11.36 -16.21
CA TRP A 401 -2.65 10.15 -16.76
C TRP A 401 -2.17 8.89 -16.04
N PHE A 402 -0.86 8.71 -15.85
CA PHE A 402 -0.33 7.55 -15.12
C PHE A 402 -0.78 7.54 -13.66
N THR A 403 -0.78 8.69 -12.97
CA THR A 403 -1.23 8.76 -11.56
C THR A 403 -2.74 8.56 -11.37
N THR A 404 -3.55 8.76 -12.42
CA THR A 404 -5.00 8.57 -12.37
C THR A 404 -5.45 7.26 -13.02
N SER A 405 -4.57 6.56 -13.74
CA SER A 405 -4.89 5.31 -14.44
C SER A 405 -5.22 4.16 -13.49
N ASP A 406 -4.68 4.14 -12.27
CA ASP A 406 -5.06 3.18 -11.22
C ASP A 406 -6.53 3.34 -10.78
N ALA A 407 -7.08 4.57 -10.83
CA ALA A 407 -8.49 4.79 -10.56
C ALA A 407 -9.39 4.38 -11.74
N ARG A 408 -8.83 4.27 -12.95
CA ARG A 408 -9.55 3.95 -14.19
C ARG A 408 -9.54 2.45 -14.51
N SER A 409 -8.53 1.71 -14.06
CA SER A 409 -8.42 0.25 -14.22
C SER A 409 -9.56 -0.51 -13.50
N GLN A 410 -10.08 0.06 -12.41
CA GLN A 410 -11.26 -0.49 -11.71
C GLN A 410 -12.55 -0.43 -12.54
N THR A 411 -12.65 0.45 -13.55
CA THR A 411 -13.88 0.64 -14.33
C THR A 411 -13.95 -0.25 -15.59
N ALA A 412 -12.82 -0.64 -16.18
CA ALA A 412 -12.78 -1.38 -17.45
C ALA A 412 -12.94 -2.91 -17.30
N ALA A 413 -12.78 -3.46 -16.10
CA ALA A 413 -12.86 -4.90 -15.84
C ALA A 413 -14.31 -5.45 -15.82
N ASN A 414 -15.31 -4.75 -16.37
CA ASN A 414 -16.73 -5.07 -16.17
C ASN A 414 -17.41 -5.76 -17.37
N GLU A 415 -16.70 -6.10 -18.45
CA GLU A 415 -17.31 -6.73 -19.64
C GLU A 415 -16.90 -8.20 -19.91
N GLN A 416 -15.85 -8.73 -19.29
CA GLN A 416 -15.51 -10.16 -19.38
C GLN A 416 -16.13 -10.94 -18.22
N ARG A 417 -16.74 -12.11 -18.52
CA ARG A 417 -17.21 -13.07 -17.51
C ARG A 417 -16.04 -13.41 -16.57
N LYS A 418 -16.31 -13.41 -15.27
CA LYS A 418 -15.33 -13.66 -14.22
C LYS A 418 -15.71 -14.90 -13.44
N CYS A 419 -14.90 -15.94 -13.52
CA CYS A 419 -15.07 -17.14 -12.70
C CYS A 419 -14.32 -16.93 -11.39
N ASN A 420 -15.01 -17.03 -10.24
CA ASN A 420 -14.44 -16.68 -8.94
C ASN A 420 -13.79 -15.28 -8.90
N GLY A 421 -14.32 -14.31 -9.66
CA GLY A 421 -13.86 -12.92 -9.66
C GLY A 421 -12.78 -12.57 -10.70
N PHE A 422 -12.26 -13.53 -11.46
CA PHE A 422 -11.23 -13.31 -12.48
C PHE A 422 -11.59 -14.00 -13.80
N SER A 423 -11.33 -13.35 -14.93
CA SER A 423 -11.67 -13.88 -16.26
C SER A 423 -10.78 -15.06 -16.67
N GLU A 424 -9.53 -15.02 -16.25
CA GLU A 424 -8.45 -15.96 -16.56
C GLU A 424 -8.66 -17.31 -15.86
N LEU A 425 -9.54 -17.36 -14.86
CA LEU A 425 -9.86 -18.59 -14.13
C LEU A 425 -10.89 -19.44 -14.87
N CYS A 426 -11.68 -18.87 -15.78
CA CYS A 426 -12.74 -19.62 -16.46
C CYS A 426 -12.21 -20.80 -17.29
N ASP A 427 -11.06 -20.62 -17.95
CA ASP A 427 -10.45 -21.65 -18.80
C ASP A 427 -9.51 -22.59 -18.02
N LYS A 428 -9.36 -22.41 -16.70
CA LYS A 428 -8.44 -23.21 -15.88
C LYS A 428 -9.12 -24.45 -15.31
N PRO A 429 -8.49 -25.63 -15.38
CA PRO A 429 -8.92 -26.82 -14.65
C PRO A 429 -8.96 -26.57 -13.14
N LEU A 430 -9.92 -27.18 -12.45
CA LEU A 430 -10.12 -27.03 -10.99
C LEU A 430 -8.82 -27.25 -10.20
N ASN A 431 -8.01 -28.23 -10.58
CA ASN A 431 -6.74 -28.59 -9.93
C ASN A 431 -5.57 -27.63 -10.23
N GLU A 432 -5.75 -26.65 -11.11
CA GLU A 432 -4.76 -25.61 -11.43
C GLU A 432 -5.11 -24.24 -10.84
N VAL A 433 -6.19 -24.16 -10.05
CA VAL A 433 -6.66 -22.93 -9.42
C VAL A 433 -6.33 -22.94 -7.93
N ALA A 434 -5.77 -21.83 -7.44
CA ALA A 434 -5.56 -21.62 -6.01
C ALA A 434 -6.83 -21.07 -5.36
N PHE A 435 -7.34 -21.75 -4.34
CA PHE A 435 -8.53 -21.35 -3.60
C PHE A 435 -8.14 -20.84 -2.21
N LEU A 436 -8.67 -19.68 -1.81
CA LEU A 436 -8.63 -19.26 -0.43
C LEU A 436 -9.56 -20.16 0.39
N GLY A 437 -8.99 -20.86 1.37
CA GLY A 437 -9.70 -21.77 2.26
C GLY A 437 -9.92 -21.17 3.66
N ALA A 438 -11.04 -21.54 4.28
CA ALA A 438 -11.31 -21.29 5.70
C ALA A 438 -11.34 -22.62 6.46
N HIS A 439 -10.38 -22.80 7.36
CA HIS A 439 -10.31 -23.97 8.24
C HIS A 439 -11.37 -23.86 9.35
N ASN A 440 -12.14 -24.92 9.59
CA ASN A 440 -13.26 -24.90 10.54
C ASN A 440 -14.23 -23.73 10.27
N ALA A 441 -14.65 -23.58 9.01
CA ALA A 441 -15.39 -22.42 8.52
C ALA A 441 -16.67 -22.09 9.30
N MET A 442 -17.33 -23.11 9.88
CA MET A 442 -18.53 -22.97 10.71
C MET A 442 -18.26 -22.39 12.11
N SER A 443 -17.03 -22.53 12.63
CA SER A 443 -16.66 -22.25 14.01
C SER A 443 -16.48 -20.76 14.20
N THR A 444 -17.57 -20.02 14.39
CA THR A 444 -17.55 -18.56 14.24
C THR A 444 -18.17 -17.77 15.39
N ALA A 445 -17.53 -16.67 15.77
CA ALA A 445 -18.05 -15.72 16.76
C ALA A 445 -19.32 -14.99 16.29
N ALA A 446 -19.55 -14.97 14.98
CA ALA A 446 -20.65 -14.21 14.38
C ALA A 446 -22.00 -14.94 14.46
N ASP A 447 -21.99 -16.27 14.65
CA ASP A 447 -23.18 -17.10 14.70
C ASP A 447 -23.48 -17.50 16.15
N PRO A 448 -24.76 -17.55 16.57
CA PRO A 448 -25.13 -17.95 17.92
C PRO A 448 -24.84 -19.44 18.15
N GLY A 449 -24.60 -19.82 19.41
CA GLY A 449 -24.37 -21.20 19.81
C GLY A 449 -22.91 -21.63 19.89
N TRP A 450 -21.95 -20.84 19.39
CA TRP A 450 -20.52 -21.13 19.50
C TRP A 450 -19.89 -20.58 20.78
N LEU A 451 -19.28 -21.45 21.59
CA LEU A 451 -18.50 -21.09 22.78
C LEU A 451 -17.01 -20.92 22.44
N PHE A 452 -16.50 -21.79 21.58
CA PHE A 452 -15.12 -21.78 21.12
C PHE A 452 -15.12 -21.68 19.61
N TYR A 453 -14.78 -20.48 19.11
CA TYR A 453 -14.77 -20.18 17.69
C TYR A 453 -13.34 -19.99 17.17
N GLU A 454 -13.11 -20.36 15.92
CA GLU A 454 -11.83 -20.17 15.22
C GLU A 454 -11.89 -19.08 14.14
N GLN A 455 -13.11 -18.72 13.74
CA GLN A 455 -13.42 -17.70 12.76
C GLN A 455 -14.13 -16.53 13.43
N THR A 456 -13.90 -15.32 12.95
CA THR A 456 -14.61 -14.11 13.41
C THR A 456 -15.79 -13.74 12.52
N LYS A 457 -15.92 -14.39 11.36
CA LYS A 457 -16.91 -14.11 10.32
C LYS A 457 -17.74 -15.36 10.05
N SER A 458 -19.04 -15.18 9.82
CA SER A 458 -19.92 -16.29 9.45
C SER A 458 -19.60 -16.79 8.05
N ILE A 459 -20.06 -18.00 7.70
CA ILE A 459 -19.85 -18.57 6.36
C ILE A 459 -20.29 -17.62 5.23
N PRO A 460 -21.47 -16.94 5.30
CA PRO A 460 -21.83 -15.92 4.31
C PRO A 460 -20.75 -14.84 4.13
N ALA A 461 -20.27 -14.27 5.24
CA ALA A 461 -19.25 -13.23 5.18
C ALA A 461 -17.90 -13.76 4.67
N GLN A 462 -17.54 -15.00 4.98
CA GLN A 462 -16.34 -15.64 4.41
C GLN A 462 -16.43 -15.75 2.88
N LEU A 463 -17.59 -16.16 2.36
CA LEU A 463 -17.84 -16.19 0.91
C LEU A 463 -17.74 -14.79 0.29
N ASP A 464 -18.26 -13.76 0.95
CA ASP A 464 -18.13 -12.37 0.48
C ASP A 464 -16.66 -11.87 0.45
N PHE A 465 -15.82 -12.35 1.37
CA PHE A 465 -14.37 -12.05 1.39
C PHE A 465 -13.55 -12.81 0.34
N GLY A 466 -14.18 -13.69 -0.45
CA GLY A 466 -13.50 -14.45 -1.50
C GLY A 466 -13.06 -15.85 -1.07
N VAL A 467 -13.46 -16.34 0.11
CA VAL A 467 -13.26 -17.76 0.48
C VAL A 467 -14.08 -18.63 -0.48
N ARG A 468 -13.44 -19.63 -1.07
CA ARG A 468 -14.07 -20.56 -2.02
C ARG A 468 -13.80 -22.02 -1.68
N ALA A 469 -13.02 -22.29 -0.64
CA ALA A 469 -12.90 -23.60 -0.02
C ALA A 469 -13.33 -23.52 1.46
N LEU A 470 -14.40 -24.22 1.81
CA LEU A 470 -14.92 -24.31 3.18
C LEU A 470 -14.51 -25.65 3.75
N LEU A 471 -13.65 -25.64 4.77
CA LEU A 471 -13.29 -26.86 5.49
C LEU A 471 -14.19 -26.95 6.71
N VAL A 472 -14.95 -28.04 6.79
CA VAL A 472 -15.95 -28.30 7.81
C VAL A 472 -15.86 -29.75 8.25
N LYS A 473 -16.50 -30.09 9.37
CA LYS A 473 -16.65 -31.43 9.89
C LYS A 473 -18.11 -31.65 10.24
N THR A 474 -18.69 -32.73 9.73
CA THR A 474 -20.07 -33.11 9.99
C THR A 474 -20.12 -34.09 11.14
N HIS A 475 -21.00 -33.86 12.10
CA HIS A 475 -21.20 -34.66 13.31
C HIS A 475 -22.68 -34.99 13.49
N TYR A 476 -22.97 -36.12 14.15
CA TYR A 476 -24.34 -36.37 14.64
C TYR A 476 -24.55 -35.59 15.93
N GLY A 477 -25.55 -34.71 15.94
CA GLY A 477 -25.85 -33.88 17.10
C GLY A 477 -27.31 -34.00 17.54
N ILE A 478 -27.55 -33.92 18.84
CA ILE A 478 -28.89 -33.85 19.42
C ILE A 478 -29.07 -32.49 20.12
N PRO A 479 -30.00 -31.64 19.67
CA PRO A 479 -30.26 -30.37 20.32
C PRO A 479 -30.89 -30.57 21.70
N THR A 480 -30.51 -29.72 22.64
CA THR A 480 -31.04 -29.71 24.02
C THR A 480 -32.00 -28.53 24.21
N THR A 481 -32.61 -28.43 25.39
CA THR A 481 -33.38 -27.25 25.80
C THR A 481 -32.52 -26.15 26.42
N VAL A 482 -31.22 -26.37 26.58
CA VAL A 482 -30.30 -25.41 27.20
C VAL A 482 -29.87 -24.39 26.15
N ASN A 483 -30.11 -23.11 26.40
CA ASN A 483 -29.68 -22.05 25.48
C ASN A 483 -28.28 -21.55 25.86
N ILE A 484 -27.38 -21.54 24.88
CA ILE A 484 -26.01 -21.03 24.98
C ILE A 484 -25.86 -19.99 23.87
N THR A 485 -25.48 -18.76 24.24
CA THR A 485 -25.19 -17.65 23.31
C THR A 485 -26.26 -17.43 22.23
N GLY A 486 -27.55 -17.62 22.57
CA GLY A 486 -28.67 -17.36 21.68
C GLY A 486 -29.15 -18.55 20.84
N ALA A 487 -28.54 -19.73 20.97
CA ALA A 487 -28.98 -20.97 20.32
C ALA A 487 -29.05 -22.14 21.31
N ASN A 488 -29.79 -23.20 20.97
CA ASN A 488 -29.82 -24.40 21.81
C ASN A 488 -28.48 -25.15 21.71
N ALA A 489 -27.91 -25.51 22.86
CA ALA A 489 -26.74 -26.35 22.95
C ALA A 489 -27.01 -27.70 22.28
N VAL A 490 -26.02 -28.22 21.56
CA VAL A 490 -26.10 -29.49 20.85
C VAL A 490 -25.09 -30.44 21.47
N ILE A 491 -25.52 -31.68 21.71
CA ILE A 491 -24.66 -32.73 22.26
C ILE A 491 -24.28 -33.70 21.15
N THR A 492 -23.01 -34.10 21.13
CA THR A 492 -22.50 -35.04 20.13
C THR A 492 -23.02 -36.45 20.40
N ASP A 493 -23.60 -37.09 19.40
CA ASP A 493 -24.03 -38.50 19.46
C ASP A 493 -22.88 -39.43 19.02
N SER A 494 -21.89 -39.54 19.90
CA SER A 494 -20.69 -40.35 19.67
C SER A 494 -20.98 -41.83 19.39
N ILE A 495 -22.11 -42.37 19.89
CA ILE A 495 -22.52 -43.76 19.62
C ILE A 495 -22.90 -43.92 18.14
N ALA A 496 -23.64 -42.96 17.59
CA ALA A 496 -24.00 -42.95 16.18
C ALA A 496 -22.78 -42.72 15.26
N GLU A 497 -21.85 -41.87 15.68
CA GLU A 497 -20.61 -41.60 14.92
C GLU A 497 -19.69 -42.84 14.89
N LEU A 498 -19.49 -43.51 16.03
CA LEU A 498 -18.68 -44.74 16.11
C LEU A 498 -19.23 -45.88 15.25
N ALA A 499 -20.54 -45.90 15.00
CA ALA A 499 -21.17 -46.87 14.10
C ALA A 499 -20.89 -46.58 12.61
N VAL A 500 -20.52 -45.34 12.26
CA VAL A 500 -20.22 -44.91 10.89
C VAL A 500 -18.71 -44.89 10.64
N ASN A 501 -17.94 -44.31 11.55
CA ASN A 501 -16.49 -44.17 11.42
C ASN A 501 -15.78 -44.55 12.73
N PRO A 502 -15.36 -45.82 12.89
CA PRO A 502 -14.74 -46.31 14.12
C PRO A 502 -13.29 -45.83 14.33
N ILE A 503 -12.75 -44.99 13.44
CA ILE A 503 -11.31 -44.70 13.33
C ILE A 503 -10.86 -43.56 14.26
N ASP A 504 -11.74 -42.67 14.72
CA ASP A 504 -11.32 -41.46 15.43
C ASP A 504 -11.38 -41.62 16.97
N GLN A 505 -10.42 -42.38 17.52
CA GLN A 505 -10.01 -42.18 18.91
C GLN A 505 -9.02 -41.01 18.92
N ASP A 506 -9.54 -39.79 19.05
CA ASP A 506 -8.70 -38.59 19.00
C ASP A 506 -7.97 -38.38 20.34
N ASP A 507 -6.67 -38.73 20.35
CA ASP A 507 -5.73 -38.58 21.47
C ASP A 507 -5.33 -37.11 21.75
N GLN A 508 -6.02 -36.14 21.13
CA GLN A 508 -5.67 -34.70 21.17
C GLN A 508 -5.94 -34.00 22.51
N TYR A 509 -6.61 -34.64 23.47
CA TYR A 509 -6.94 -34.04 24.77
C TYR A 509 -6.52 -34.95 25.93
N SER A 510 -6.14 -34.34 27.05
CA SER A 510 -5.75 -35.13 28.23
C SER A 510 -6.93 -35.97 28.73
N ASN A 511 -6.64 -37.13 29.32
CA ASN A 511 -7.64 -38.03 29.90
C ASN A 511 -8.62 -37.31 30.86
N GLU A 512 -8.17 -36.22 31.50
CA GLU A 512 -8.97 -35.41 32.41
C GLU A 512 -10.02 -34.54 31.68
N GLN A 513 -9.66 -33.95 30.53
CA GLN A 513 -10.59 -33.16 29.71
C GLN A 513 -11.68 -34.05 29.09
N GLN A 514 -11.30 -35.23 28.62
CA GLN A 514 -12.24 -36.21 28.09
C GLN A 514 -13.19 -36.74 29.17
N ALA A 515 -12.70 -36.98 30.39
CA ALA A 515 -13.52 -37.42 31.51
C ALA A 515 -14.55 -36.36 31.93
N LYS A 516 -14.15 -35.09 31.96
CA LYS A 516 -15.04 -33.96 32.28
C LYS A 516 -16.16 -33.78 31.24
N ALA A 517 -15.85 -33.95 29.96
CA ALA A 517 -16.85 -33.89 28.89
C ALA A 517 -17.87 -35.04 28.99
N LYS A 518 -17.40 -36.27 29.25
CA LYS A 518 -18.28 -37.43 29.51
C LYS A 518 -19.15 -37.25 30.76
N GLU A 519 -18.61 -36.64 31.82
CA GLU A 519 -19.35 -36.30 33.04
C GLU A 519 -20.47 -35.29 32.76
N LEU A 520 -20.21 -34.30 31.90
CA LEU A 520 -21.20 -33.29 31.50
C LEU A 520 -22.29 -33.91 30.61
N GLN A 521 -21.92 -34.82 29.70
CA GLN A 521 -22.84 -35.55 28.83
C GLN A 521 -23.76 -36.50 29.62
N ALA A 522 -23.26 -37.18 30.65
CA ALA A 522 -24.03 -38.16 31.43
C ALA A 522 -25.25 -37.56 32.18
N ASN A 523 -25.26 -36.24 32.38
CA ASN A 523 -26.31 -35.55 33.13
C ASN A 523 -27.38 -34.89 32.25
N ILE A 524 -27.24 -34.91 30.92
CA ILE A 524 -28.17 -34.25 30.01
C ILE A 524 -29.08 -35.28 29.34
N LYS A 525 -30.37 -35.26 29.70
CA LYS A 525 -31.39 -36.09 29.05
C LYS A 525 -31.64 -35.56 27.63
N VAL A 526 -31.16 -36.30 26.64
CA VAL A 526 -31.38 -36.03 25.21
C VAL A 526 -32.45 -36.98 24.65
N ASP A 527 -33.24 -36.51 23.68
CA ASP A 527 -34.17 -37.35 22.91
C ASP A 527 -33.48 -37.78 21.60
N PRO A 528 -33.10 -39.06 21.44
CA PRO A 528 -32.41 -39.55 20.25
C PRO A 528 -33.20 -39.35 18.94
N ASN A 529 -34.52 -39.15 19.01
CA ASN A 529 -35.34 -38.88 17.83
C ASN A 529 -35.11 -37.48 17.23
N LEU A 530 -34.46 -36.58 17.97
CA LEU A 530 -34.12 -35.23 17.51
C LEU A 530 -32.72 -35.15 16.86
N ARG A 531 -32.04 -36.28 16.67
CA ARG A 531 -30.72 -36.34 16.02
C ARG A 531 -30.77 -35.73 14.63
N ASP A 532 -29.80 -34.89 14.34
CA ASP A 532 -29.58 -34.30 13.02
C ASP A 532 -28.08 -34.14 12.73
N VAL A 533 -27.74 -33.65 11.54
CA VAL A 533 -26.36 -33.39 11.12
C VAL A 533 -25.98 -31.95 11.42
N TYR A 534 -24.92 -31.80 12.21
CA TYR A 534 -24.37 -30.51 12.62
C TYR A 534 -22.93 -30.38 12.17
N LEU A 535 -22.49 -29.14 12.01
CA LEU A 535 -21.10 -28.77 11.80
C LEU A 535 -20.50 -28.37 13.16
N CYS A 536 -19.50 -29.11 13.60
CA CYS A 536 -18.88 -28.98 14.92
C CYS A 536 -17.34 -29.10 14.77
N HIS A 537 -16.55 -28.70 15.77
CA HIS A 537 -15.08 -28.79 15.67
C HIS A 537 -14.53 -30.19 16.03
N VAL A 538 -14.88 -30.66 17.23
CA VAL A 538 -14.59 -32.01 17.75
C VAL A 538 -15.83 -32.53 18.46
N TYR A 539 -16.42 -31.66 19.28
CA TYR A 539 -17.68 -31.87 19.98
C TYR A 539 -18.65 -30.73 19.67
N CYS A 540 -19.91 -31.04 19.41
CA CYS A 540 -20.98 -30.07 19.18
C CYS A 540 -21.32 -29.22 20.41
N GLU A 541 -20.91 -29.68 21.60
CA GLU A 541 -21.05 -28.99 22.88
C GLU A 541 -20.26 -27.68 22.92
N TYR A 542 -19.22 -27.56 22.08
CA TYR A 542 -18.39 -26.36 21.95
C TYR A 542 -18.99 -25.32 21.02
N GLY A 543 -19.98 -25.72 20.25
CA GLY A 543 -20.63 -24.93 19.23
C GLY A 543 -21.03 -25.78 18.05
N ALA A 544 -22.20 -25.48 17.51
CA ALA A 544 -22.78 -26.26 16.44
C ALA A 544 -23.59 -25.38 15.50
N THR A 545 -23.30 -25.50 14.21
CA THR A 545 -24.13 -24.94 13.14
C THR A 545 -24.82 -26.07 12.42
N LYS A 546 -26.14 -26.05 12.30
CA LYS A 546 -26.86 -27.11 11.57
C LYS A 546 -26.37 -27.19 10.12
N PHE A 547 -26.06 -28.40 9.62
CA PHE A 547 -25.42 -28.56 8.32
C PHE A 547 -26.29 -28.03 7.17
N THR A 548 -27.59 -28.29 7.21
CA THR A 548 -28.54 -27.77 6.21
C THR A 548 -28.63 -26.23 6.22
N THR A 549 -28.40 -25.57 7.35
CA THR A 549 -28.29 -24.11 7.43
C THR A 549 -27.07 -23.60 6.67
N ALA A 550 -25.91 -24.21 6.90
CA ALA A 550 -24.66 -23.82 6.24
C ALA A 550 -24.69 -24.07 4.71
N LEU A 551 -25.28 -25.18 4.29
CA LEU A 551 -25.56 -25.46 2.87
C LEU A 551 -26.54 -24.43 2.27
N GLY A 552 -27.52 -23.98 3.07
CA GLY A 552 -28.43 -22.90 2.70
C GLY A 552 -27.72 -21.57 2.41
N TYR A 553 -26.68 -21.23 3.16
CA TYR A 553 -25.84 -20.06 2.90
C TYR A 553 -25.10 -20.19 1.55
N THR A 554 -24.54 -21.37 1.27
CA THR A 554 -23.90 -21.64 -0.02
C THR A 554 -24.89 -21.54 -1.18
N ARG A 555 -26.11 -22.07 -1.01
CA ARG A 555 -27.18 -21.96 -2.01
C ARG A 555 -27.50 -20.51 -2.32
N GLN A 556 -27.68 -19.70 -1.28
CA GLN A 556 -28.01 -18.27 -1.44
C GLN A 556 -26.89 -17.56 -2.18
N PHE A 557 -25.64 -17.76 -1.74
CA PHE A 557 -24.48 -17.14 -2.38
C PHE A 557 -24.37 -17.49 -3.87
N LEU A 558 -24.54 -18.75 -4.25
CA LEU A 558 -24.47 -19.20 -5.65
C LEU A 558 -25.70 -18.84 -6.49
N ASN A 559 -26.80 -18.42 -5.87
CA ASN A 559 -27.93 -17.82 -6.58
C ASN A 559 -27.63 -16.35 -6.91
N ASP A 560 -27.05 -15.63 -5.95
CA ASP A 560 -26.70 -14.21 -6.10
C ASP A 560 -25.44 -14.02 -6.95
N ASN A 561 -24.55 -15.02 -6.95
CA ASN A 561 -23.25 -14.98 -7.64
C ASN A 561 -23.02 -16.27 -8.45
N PRO A 562 -23.73 -16.47 -9.58
CA PRO A 562 -23.75 -17.73 -10.32
C PRO A 562 -22.37 -18.13 -10.88
N ASP A 563 -21.51 -17.17 -11.20
CA ASP A 563 -20.17 -17.42 -11.76
C ASP A 563 -19.10 -17.82 -10.72
N ASN A 564 -19.52 -18.50 -9.64
CA ASN A 564 -18.61 -18.99 -8.61
C ASN A 564 -18.67 -20.50 -8.48
N VAL A 565 -17.52 -21.10 -8.18
CA VAL A 565 -17.33 -22.50 -7.80
C VAL A 565 -16.85 -22.56 -6.36
N ILE A 566 -17.52 -23.39 -5.54
CA ILE A 566 -17.22 -23.55 -4.11
C ILE A 566 -16.84 -25.01 -3.83
N ILE A 567 -15.77 -25.18 -3.05
CA ILE A 567 -15.29 -26.48 -2.59
C ILE A 567 -15.66 -26.65 -1.12
N TRP A 568 -16.25 -27.78 -0.78
CA TRP A 568 -16.52 -28.24 0.57
C TRP A 568 -15.58 -29.40 0.89
N PHE A 569 -14.67 -29.19 1.84
CA PHE A 569 -13.90 -30.26 2.46
C PHE A 569 -14.66 -30.68 3.72
N ILE A 570 -15.05 -31.95 3.79
CA ILE A 570 -15.91 -32.47 4.84
C ILE A 570 -15.16 -33.56 5.62
N GLY A 571 -14.84 -33.26 6.88
CA GLY A 571 -14.54 -34.27 7.88
C GLY A 571 -15.79 -35.10 8.16
N ASP A 572 -15.85 -36.29 7.58
CA ASP A 572 -17.05 -37.08 7.41
C ASP A 572 -17.26 -38.11 8.55
N TYR A 573 -17.68 -37.61 9.72
CA TYR A 573 -18.15 -38.45 10.84
C TYR A 573 -19.60 -38.95 10.67
N VAL A 574 -20.24 -38.53 9.59
CA VAL A 574 -21.64 -38.83 9.23
C VAL A 574 -21.70 -39.66 7.96
N SER A 575 -22.72 -40.50 7.83
CA SER A 575 -22.83 -41.44 6.71
C SER A 575 -22.99 -40.70 5.36
N LYS A 576 -22.52 -41.30 4.26
CA LYS A 576 -22.72 -40.75 2.90
C LYS A 576 -24.21 -40.55 2.58
N ALA A 577 -25.08 -41.43 3.07
CA ALA A 577 -26.52 -41.34 2.88
C ALA A 577 -27.16 -40.14 3.62
N ASP A 578 -26.74 -39.87 4.86
CA ASP A 578 -27.24 -38.73 5.62
C ASP A 578 -26.67 -37.39 5.12
N THR A 579 -25.43 -37.39 4.62
CA THR A 579 -24.85 -36.25 3.89
C THR A 579 -25.66 -35.95 2.62
N GLU A 580 -25.96 -36.96 1.79
CA GLU A 580 -26.82 -36.79 0.61
C GLU A 580 -28.20 -36.25 0.97
N LYS A 581 -28.82 -36.81 2.02
CA LYS A 581 -30.12 -36.35 2.53
C LYS A 581 -30.06 -34.86 2.88
N ALA A 582 -29.04 -34.41 3.62
CA ALA A 582 -28.86 -33.00 3.97
C ALA A 582 -28.69 -32.09 2.73
N LEU A 583 -27.95 -32.55 1.70
CA LEU A 583 -27.78 -31.81 0.44
C LEU A 583 -29.10 -31.65 -0.33
N ARG A 584 -29.92 -32.70 -0.35
CA ARG A 584 -31.24 -32.68 -0.99
C ARG A 584 -32.20 -31.78 -0.23
N GLU A 585 -32.24 -31.86 1.10
CA GLU A 585 -33.04 -30.98 1.96
C GLU A 585 -32.65 -29.51 1.79
N ALA A 586 -31.35 -29.21 1.70
CA ALA A 586 -30.84 -27.87 1.44
C ALA A 586 -31.00 -27.44 -0.03
N LYS A 587 -31.46 -28.31 -0.94
CA LYS A 587 -31.62 -28.05 -2.39
C LYS A 587 -30.32 -27.61 -3.07
N VAL A 588 -29.21 -28.25 -2.71
CA VAL A 588 -27.89 -28.02 -3.33
C VAL A 588 -27.33 -29.26 -4.02
N PHE A 589 -27.97 -30.43 -3.85
CA PHE A 589 -27.51 -31.69 -4.44
C PHE A 589 -27.30 -31.60 -5.96
N ASP A 590 -28.23 -31.00 -6.70
CA ASP A 590 -28.13 -30.86 -8.16
C ASP A 590 -27.00 -29.93 -8.64
N ARG A 591 -26.40 -29.15 -7.72
CA ARG A 591 -25.25 -28.28 -7.99
C ARG A 591 -23.92 -28.98 -7.69
N VAL A 592 -23.92 -30.19 -7.12
CA VAL A 592 -22.69 -30.94 -6.84
C VAL A 592 -22.14 -31.50 -8.15
N TRP A 593 -20.83 -31.34 -8.36
CA TRP A 593 -20.14 -31.91 -9.50
C TRP A 593 -19.94 -33.42 -9.32
N ASP A 594 -20.35 -34.20 -10.31
CA ASP A 594 -20.15 -35.64 -10.33
C ASP A 594 -18.69 -35.94 -10.69
N TYR A 595 -17.90 -36.37 -9.70
CA TYR A 595 -16.50 -36.71 -9.92
C TYR A 595 -16.36 -38.07 -10.61
N ASP A 596 -15.70 -38.08 -11.77
CA ASP A 596 -15.25 -39.28 -12.46
C ASP A 596 -13.71 -39.32 -12.47
N PRO A 597 -13.07 -40.27 -11.77
CA PRO A 597 -11.61 -40.35 -11.70
C PRO A 597 -10.95 -40.69 -13.04
N THR A 598 -11.72 -41.12 -14.04
CA THR A 598 -11.23 -41.45 -15.39
C THR A 598 -11.35 -40.29 -16.37
N ALA A 599 -12.12 -39.24 -16.01
CA ALA A 599 -12.30 -38.04 -16.82
C ALA A 599 -11.22 -36.98 -16.49
N PRO A 600 -10.88 -36.08 -17.43
CA PRO A 600 -10.05 -34.92 -17.12
C PRO A 600 -10.77 -34.01 -16.11
N MET A 601 -9.99 -33.29 -15.29
CA MET A 601 -10.55 -32.32 -14.35
C MET A 601 -11.29 -31.20 -15.10
N PRO A 602 -12.52 -30.84 -14.69
CA PRO A 602 -13.28 -29.81 -15.37
C PRO A 602 -12.66 -28.43 -15.14
N THR A 603 -12.85 -27.55 -16.12
CA THR A 603 -12.57 -26.12 -15.95
C THR A 603 -13.66 -25.44 -15.13
N LEU A 604 -13.33 -24.31 -14.49
CA LEU A 604 -14.31 -23.55 -13.71
C LEU A 604 -15.48 -23.07 -14.59
N GLY A 605 -15.21 -22.68 -15.85
CA GLY A 605 -16.23 -22.28 -16.81
C GLY A 605 -17.23 -23.41 -17.09
N GLU A 606 -16.75 -24.63 -17.35
CA GLU A 606 -17.60 -25.81 -17.59
C GLU A 606 -18.48 -26.15 -16.39
N MET A 607 -17.94 -26.07 -15.17
CA MET A 607 -18.69 -26.31 -13.94
C MET A 607 -19.84 -25.31 -13.76
N ILE A 608 -19.57 -24.03 -14.03
CA ILE A 608 -20.57 -22.97 -13.95
C ILE A 608 -21.63 -23.12 -15.04
N ASP A 609 -21.23 -23.44 -16.27
CA ASP A 609 -22.15 -23.64 -17.40
C ASP A 609 -23.08 -24.83 -17.20
N ALA A 610 -22.56 -25.91 -16.62
CA ALA A 610 -23.35 -27.06 -16.20
C ALA A 610 -24.23 -26.78 -14.97
N LYS A 611 -24.08 -25.63 -14.31
CA LYS A 611 -24.67 -25.28 -13.01
C LYS A 611 -24.33 -26.29 -11.90
N LYS A 612 -23.22 -26.99 -12.07
CA LYS A 612 -22.65 -27.95 -11.12
C LYS A 612 -21.42 -27.35 -10.47
N ASN A 613 -21.65 -26.31 -9.68
CA ASN A 613 -20.61 -25.43 -9.17
C ASN A 613 -20.28 -25.62 -7.68
N ILE A 614 -20.56 -26.81 -7.14
CA ILE A 614 -20.13 -27.26 -5.82
C ILE A 614 -19.26 -28.52 -5.97
N VAL A 615 -18.10 -28.55 -5.33
CA VAL A 615 -17.26 -29.75 -5.22
C VAL A 615 -17.28 -30.22 -3.77
N MET A 616 -17.47 -31.51 -3.54
CA MET A 616 -17.40 -32.09 -2.19
C MET A 616 -16.24 -33.08 -2.11
N ILE A 617 -15.41 -32.92 -1.09
CA ILE A 617 -14.22 -33.73 -0.84
C ILE A 617 -14.33 -34.25 0.59
N SER A 618 -14.21 -35.57 0.77
CA SER A 618 -14.11 -36.19 2.09
C SER A 618 -12.67 -36.09 2.60
N GLU A 619 -12.51 -35.81 3.89
CA GLU A 619 -11.21 -35.76 4.54
C GLU A 619 -10.70 -37.14 4.95
N PHE A 620 -11.60 -38.07 5.34
CA PHE A 620 -11.21 -39.33 5.97
C PHE A 620 -11.54 -40.59 5.15
N SER A 621 -12.65 -40.63 4.40
CA SER A 621 -13.15 -41.90 3.82
C SER A 621 -12.81 -42.17 2.35
N GLY A 622 -12.06 -41.29 1.68
CA GLY A 622 -11.63 -41.49 0.29
C GLY A 622 -12.73 -41.28 -0.75
#